data_AF-A0A160U181-F1
#
_entry.id   AF-A0A160U181-F1
#
_cell.length_a   1.000
_cell.length_b   1.000
_cell.length_c   1.000
_cell.angle_alpha   90.00
_cell.angle_beta   90.00
_cell.angle_gamma   90.00
#
_symmetry.space_group_name_H-M   'P 1'
#
loop_
_entity.id
_entity.type
_entity.pdbx_description
1 polymer ?
#
loop_
_entity_poly.entity_id
_entity_poly.type
_entity_poly.pdbx_seq_one_letter_code
_entity_poly.pdbx_strand_id
1 'polypeptide(L)' 'MKRFLNALIPTILISEIAAITFMTATWAILSELHAGLNVIIGGEVVTAIGVAALTVAVFRRASRPDVETASAEE' A
#
# COMPACT_ATOMS: atom_id res chain seq x y z
N MET A 1 22.88 0.10 1.54
CA MET A 1 22.03 -0.90 0.84
C MET A 1 21.22 -1.79 1.79
N LYS A 2 21.80 -2.37 2.86
CA LYS A 2 21.04 -3.21 3.83
C LYS A 2 19.76 -2.56 4.38
N ARG A 3 19.82 -1.30 4.86
CA ARG A 3 18.63 -0.55 5.34
C ARG A 3 17.57 -0.34 4.26
N PHE A 4 17.99 -0.06 3.03
CA PHE A 4 17.07 0.11 1.90
C PHE A 4 16.35 -1.21 1.56
N LEU A 5 17.08 -2.33 1.48
CA LEU A 5 16.48 -3.65 1.24
C LEU A 5 15.56 -4.08 2.38
N ASN A 6 15.94 -3.81 3.64
CA ASN A 6 15.12 -4.11 4.81
C ASN A 6 13.82 -3.30 4.86
N ALA A 7 13.80 -2.10 4.27
CA ALA A 7 12.57 -1.30 4.13
C ALA A 7 11.77 -1.67 2.88
N LEU A 8 12.44 -2.01 1.78
CA LEU A 8 11.82 -2.30 0.50
C LEU A 8 11.00 -3.59 0.52
N ILE A 9 11.56 -4.67 1.05
CA ILE A 9 10.90 -5.99 1.10
C ILE A 9 9.53 -5.92 1.81
N PRO A 10 9.43 -5.44 3.07
CA PRO A 10 8.14 -5.36 3.75
C PRO A 10 7.20 -4.35 3.08
N THR A 11 7.74 -3.27 2.48
CA THR A 11 6.92 -2.31 1.73
C THR A 11 6.24 -3.00 0.55
N ILE A 12 6.99 -3.75 -0.26
CA ILE A 12 6.44 -4.44 -1.44
C ILE A 12 5.36 -5.43 -1.00
N LEU A 13 5.64 -6.27 0.00
CA LEU A 13 4.69 -7.27 0.48
C LEU A 13 3.38 -6.65 1.01
N ILE A 14 3.48 -5.61 1.85
CA ILE A 14 2.30 -4.92 2.39
C ILE A 14 1.51 -4.23 1.27
N SER A 15 2.22 -3.59 0.35
CA SER A 15 1.60 -2.83 -0.75
C SER A 15 0.93 -3.75 -1.76
N GLU A 16 1.50 -4.93 -2.03
CA GLU A 16 0.93 -5.95 -2.90
C GLU A 16 -0.37 -6.51 -2.32
N ILE A 17 -0.37 -6.86 -1.03
CA ILE A 17 -1.59 -7.32 -0.35
C ILE A 17 -2.66 -6.22 -0.40
N ALA A 18 -2.30 -4.97 -0.06
CA ALA A 18 -3.22 -3.84 -0.11
C ALA A 18 -3.77 -3.61 -1.53
N ALA A 19 -2.93 -3.72 -2.56
CA ALA A 19 -3.33 -3.58 -3.95
C ALA A 19 -4.39 -4.63 -4.34
N ILE A 20 -4.10 -5.92 -4.09
CA ILE A 20 -5.01 -7.01 -4.43
C ILE A 20 -6.32 -6.84 -3.68
N THR A 21 -6.27 -6.56 -2.37
CA THR A 21 -7.47 -6.41 -1.54
C THR A 21 -8.32 -5.24 -2.00
N PHE A 22 -7.75 -4.04 -2.17
CA PHE A 22 -8.53 -2.86 -2.51
C PHE A 22 -9.05 -2.88 -3.95
N MET A 23 -8.27 -3.39 -4.91
CA MET A 23 -8.74 -3.56 -6.29
C MET A 23 -9.91 -4.54 -6.34
N THR A 24 -9.77 -5.69 -5.68
CA THR A 24 -10.84 -6.71 -5.62
C THR A 24 -12.09 -6.16 -4.92
N ALA A 25 -11.93 -5.46 -3.80
CA ALA A 25 -13.05 -4.85 -3.08
C ALA A 25 -13.75 -3.78 -3.93
N THR A 26 -12.99 -2.94 -4.63
CA THR A 26 -13.52 -1.91 -5.54
C THR A 26 -14.35 -2.57 -6.63
N TRP A 27 -13.83 -3.63 -7.26
CA TRP A 27 -14.55 -4.36 -8.29
C TRP A 27 -15.83 -4.99 -7.75
N ALA A 28 -15.75 -5.69 -6.63
CA ALA A 28 -16.88 -6.38 -6.01
C ALA A 28 -18.01 -5.40 -5.65
N ILE A 29 -17.69 -4.32 -4.92
CA ILE A 29 -18.67 -3.32 -4.50
C ILE A 29 -19.30 -2.63 -5.70
N LEU A 30 -18.50 -2.16 -6.66
CA LEU A 30 -19.05 -1.47 -7.83
C LEU A 30 -19.87 -2.40 -8.72
N SER A 31 -19.49 -3.69 -8.83
CA SER A 31 -20.28 -4.69 -9.54
C SER A 31 -21.61 -4.99 -8.86
N GLU A 32 -21.64 -5.10 -7.53
CA GLU A 32 -22.88 -5.28 -6.75
C GLU A 32 -23.83 -4.09 -6.92
N LEU A 33 -23.28 -2.88 -7.03
CA LEU A 33 -24.04 -1.67 -7.33
C LEU A 33 -24.46 -1.53 -8.80
N HIS A 34 -24.19 -2.55 -9.64
CA HIS A 34 -24.47 -2.54 -11.08
C HIS A 34 -23.84 -1.32 -11.79
N ALA A 35 -22.69 -0.85 -11.31
CA ALA A 35 -22.00 0.27 -11.89
C ALA A 35 -21.56 -0.05 -13.32
N GLY A 36 -21.72 0.92 -14.22
CA GLY A 36 -21.23 0.78 -15.59
C GLY A 36 -19.70 0.65 -15.64
N LEU A 37 -19.18 0.00 -16.68
CA LEU A 37 -17.75 -0.31 -16.83
C LEU A 37 -16.83 0.91 -16.64
N ASN A 38 -17.23 2.08 -17.14
CA ASN A 38 -16.45 3.32 -16.98
C ASN A 38 -16.29 3.74 -15.52
N VAL A 39 -17.30 3.46 -14.68
CA VAL A 39 -17.26 3.75 -13.24
C VAL A 39 -16.36 2.76 -12.52
N ILE A 40 -16.39 1.48 -12.90
CA ILE A 40 -15.51 0.45 -12.36
C ILE A 40 -14.05 0.81 -12.64
N ILE A 41 -13.72 1.12 -13.89
CA ILE A 41 -12.37 1.54 -14.28
C ILE A 41 -11.96 2.82 -13.55
N GLY A 42 -12.87 3.81 -13.44
CA GLY A 42 -12.61 5.02 -12.67
C GLY A 42 -12.29 4.73 -11.20
N GLY A 43 -13.05 3.82 -10.58
CA GLY A 43 -12.81 3.34 -9.23
C GLY A 43 -11.44 2.65 -9.08
N GLU A 44 -11.07 1.77 -10.00
CA GLU A 44 -9.76 1.11 -10.00
C GLU A 44 -8.60 2.10 -10.11
N VAL A 45 -8.73 3.14 -10.94
CA VAL A 45 -7.71 4.20 -11.04
C VAL A 45 -7.55 4.95 -9.72
N VAL A 46 -8.67 5.33 -9.07
CA VAL A 46 -8.62 5.99 -7.75
C VAL A 46 -7.97 5.07 -6.71
N THR A 47 -8.34 3.79 -6.71
CA THR A 47 -7.76 2.78 -5.83
C THR A 47 -6.26 2.59 -6.08
N ALA A 48 -5.81 2.56 -7.33
CA ALA A 48 -4.40 2.47 -7.70
C ALA A 48 -3.59 3.67 -7.16
N ILE A 49 -4.14 4.88 -7.25
CA ILE A 49 -3.52 6.09 -6.70
C ILE A 49 -3.43 5.99 -5.17
N GLY A 50 -4.49 5.52 -4.51
CA GLY A 50 -4.50 5.29 -3.07
C GLY A 50 -3.44 4.28 -2.62
N VAL A 51 -3.32 3.16 -3.33
CA VAL A 51 -2.28 2.16 -3.11
C VAL A 51 -0.89 2.75 -3.30
N ALA A 52 -0.66 3.52 -4.37
CA ALA A 52 0.64 4.17 -4.60
C ALA A 52 1.02 5.12 -3.46
N ALA A 53 0.07 5.91 -2.96
CA ALA A 53 0.28 6.79 -1.81
C ALA A 53 0.60 5.98 -0.53
N LEU A 54 -0.11 4.87 -0.30
CA LEU A 54 0.14 3.97 0.81
C LEU A 54 1.53 3.34 0.74
N THR A 55 1.95 2.86 -0.43
CA THR A 55 3.29 2.31 -0.68
C THR A 55 4.37 3.31 -0.28
N VAL A 56 4.22 4.58 -0.69
CA VAL A 56 5.15 5.65 -0.32
C VAL A 56 5.14 5.89 1.19
N ALA A 57 3.97 5.90 1.83
CA ALA A 57 3.85 6.09 3.27
C ALA A 57 4.51 4.95 4.07
N VAL A 58 4.29 3.69 3.67
CA VAL A 58 4.89 2.50 4.27
C VAL A 58 6.40 2.53 4.09
N PHE A 59 6.88 2.81 2.88
CA PHE A 59 8.32 2.91 2.60
C PHE A 59 8.99 3.99 3.44
N ARG A 60 8.37 5.18 3.52
CA ARG A 60 8.87 6.28 4.35
C ARG A 60 8.92 5.90 5.82
N ARG A 61 7.92 5.17 6.33
CA ARG A 61 7.89 4.69 7.71
C ARG A 61 8.98 3.65 7.96
N ALA A 62 9.10 2.64 7.09
CA ALA A 62 10.08 1.57 7.19
C ALA A 62 11.54 2.06 7.02
N SER A 63 11.73 3.20 6.37
CA SER A 63 13.07 3.80 6.17
C SER A 63 13.52 4.71 7.32
N ARG A 64 12.65 5.01 8.31
CA ARG A 64 13.04 5.85 9.45
C ARG A 64 14.13 5.14 10.27
N PRO A 65 15.17 5.87 10.73
CA PRO A 65 16.08 5.33 11.73
C PRO A 65 15.28 5.00 12.99
N ASP A 66 15.44 3.80 13.52
CA ASP A 66 15.02 3.51 14.89
C ASP A 66 15.84 4.42 15.82
N VAL A 67 15.23 5.51 16.30
CA VAL A 67 15.78 6.29 17.42
C VAL A 67 15.54 5.53 18.74
N GLU A 68 14.62 4.55 18.72
CA GLU A 68 14.12 3.85 19.90
C GLU A 68 14.90 2.56 20.24
N THR A 69 15.75 2.04 19.33
CA THR A 69 16.64 0.91 19.63
C THR A 69 17.99 1.34 20.21
N ALA A 70 18.33 2.63 20.18
CA ALA A 70 19.57 3.14 20.77
C ALA A 70 19.47 3.42 22.29
N SER A 71 18.26 3.52 22.85
CA SER A 71 18.05 3.80 24.28
C SER A 71 17.73 2.57 25.13
N ALA A 72 17.76 1.37 24.53
CA ALA A 72 17.51 0.11 25.23
C ALA A 72 18.80 -0.67 25.56
N GLU A 73 19.98 -0.10 25.27
CA GLU A 73 21.30 -0.72 25.49
C GLU A 73 22.21 0.07 26.46
N GLU A 74 21.69 1.05 27.22
CA GLU A 74 22.41 1.68 28.35
C GLU A 74 21.91 1.23 29.72
#